data_AF-A0A9E4LAP2-F1
#
_entry.id   AF-A0A9E4LAP2-F1
#
_cell.length_a   1.000
_cell.length_b   1.000
_cell.length_c   1.000
_cell.angle_alpha   90.00
_cell.angle_beta   90.00
_cell.angle_gamma   90.00
#
_symmetry.space_group_name_H-M   'P 1'
#
loop_
_entity.id
_entity.type
_entity.pdbx_description
1 polymer ?
#
loop_
_entity_poly.entity_id
_entity_poly.type
_entity_poly.pdbx_seq_one_letter_code
_entity_poly.pdbx_strand_id
1 'polypeptide(L)'
;MKLDFEPVRARCQFDLGPGKYRIGLLALSNDLATERDFLNLGANDDIAIFVARVPNDDLCSVETLKAMEPELTKAAATLIPGSRLDAAAYSCTSGTVV
;
A
#
# COMPACT_ATOMS: atom_id res chain seq x y z
N MET A 1 9.17 14.77 34.63
CA MET A 1 10.40 14.45 33.88
C MET A 1 10.32 15.19 32.55
N LYS A 2 11.04 16.31 32.40
CA LYS A 2 11.12 17.03 31.12
C LYS A 2 12.13 16.28 30.25
N LEU A 3 11.70 15.82 29.08
CA LEU A 3 12.61 15.31 28.07
C LEU A 3 13.09 16.53 27.29
N ASP A 4 14.33 16.94 27.54
CA ASP A 4 15.00 17.98 26.77
C ASP A 4 15.49 17.33 25.46
N PHE A 5 14.76 17.57 24.38
CA PHE A 5 15.15 17.14 23.04
C PHE A 5 16.02 18.22 22.40
N GLU A 6 17.33 17.96 22.32
CA GLU A 6 18.22 18.73 21.47
C GLU A 6 18.11 18.21 20.03
N PRO A 7 17.68 19.05 19.06
CA PRO A 7 17.56 18.61 17.68
C PRO A 7 18.95 18.30 17.11
N VAL A 8 19.09 17.13 16.49
CA VAL A 8 20.31 16.73 15.78
C VAL A 8 20.50 17.68 14.59
N ARG A 9 21.43 18.64 14.73
CA ARG A 9 21.82 19.58 13.67
C ARG A 9 23.00 19.06 12.83
N ALA A 10 23.03 17.76 12.57
CA ALA A 10 24.02 17.19 11.65
C ALA A 10 23.61 17.47 10.21
N ARG A 11 24.56 17.86 9.36
CA ARG A 11 24.33 17.86 7.90
C ARG A 11 24.25 16.40 7.46
N CYS A 12 23.06 15.94 7.10
CA CYS A 12 22.85 14.65 6.47
C CYS A 12 22.40 14.82 5.02
N GLN A 13 22.75 13.85 4.18
CA GLN A 13 22.18 13.71 2.85
C GLN A 13 21.07 12.67 2.92
N PHE A 14 19.87 13.04 2.48
CA PHE A 14 18.75 12.10 2.40
C PHE A 14 18.93 11.22 1.16
N ASP A 15 18.71 9.92 1.31
CA ASP A 15 18.83 8.89 0.27
C ASP A 15 17.58 8.76 -0.60
N LEU A 16 16.69 9.76 -0.56
CA LEU A 16 15.39 9.81 -1.22
C LEU A 16 14.38 8.77 -0.72
N GLY A 17 14.70 7.97 0.31
CA GLY A 17 13.82 6.96 0.90
C GLY A 17 13.88 5.60 0.19
N PRO A 18 13.20 4.57 0.73
CA PRO A 18 13.34 3.19 0.28
C PRO A 18 12.82 2.97 -1.13
N GLY A 19 13.44 2.02 -1.84
CA GLY A 19 13.06 1.57 -3.17
C GLY A 19 13.29 2.63 -4.25
N LYS A 20 14.15 2.31 -5.21
CA LYS A 20 14.22 3.04 -6.48
C LYS A 20 12.87 3.04 -7.19
N TYR A 21 12.14 1.92 -7.12
CA TYR A 21 10.80 1.71 -7.62
C TYR A 21 9.84 1.40 -6.46
N ARG A 22 8.68 2.03 -6.45
CA ARG A 22 7.71 1.98 -5.36
C ARG A 22 6.36 1.53 -5.88
N ILE A 23 5.93 0.37 -5.42
CA ILE A 23 4.68 -0.26 -5.83
C ILE A 23 3.70 -0.22 -4.65
N GLY A 24 2.52 0.35 -4.89
CA GLY A 24 1.41 0.32 -3.96
C GLY A 24 0.52 -0.89 -4.24
N LEU A 25 0.19 -1.68 -3.22
CA LEU A 25 -0.74 -2.80 -3.32
C LEU A 25 -2.03 -2.47 -2.58
N LEU A 26 -3.14 -2.55 -3.29
CA LEU A 26 -4.49 -2.56 -2.74
C LEU A 26 -4.92 -4.02 -2.59
N ALA A 27 -4.65 -4.60 -1.43
CA ALA A 27 -5.02 -5.95 -1.09
C ALA A 27 -6.38 -5.96 -0.37
N LEU A 28 -7.21 -6.96 -0.63
CA LEU A 28 -8.45 -7.12 0.13
C LEU A 28 -8.15 -7.47 1.59
N SER A 29 -9.05 -7.12 2.50
CA SER A 29 -8.89 -7.37 3.93
C SER A 29 -8.70 -8.86 4.23
N ASN A 30 -9.35 -9.74 3.47
CA ASN A 30 -9.21 -11.20 3.55
C ASN A 30 -8.21 -11.81 2.55
N ASP A 31 -7.44 -10.99 1.82
CA ASP A 31 -6.38 -11.47 0.93
C ASP A 31 -5.19 -12.00 1.76
N LEU A 32 -4.80 -13.25 1.47
CA LEU A 32 -3.72 -13.98 2.13
C LEU A 32 -2.48 -14.17 1.24
N ALA A 33 -2.59 -13.88 -0.05
CA ALA A 33 -1.60 -14.29 -1.06
C ALA A 33 -0.83 -13.10 -1.63
N THR A 34 -1.52 -12.02 -2.00
CA THR A 34 -0.96 -10.91 -2.77
C THR A 34 0.34 -10.37 -2.18
N GLU A 35 0.34 -10.07 -0.88
CA GLU A 35 1.52 -9.50 -0.21
C GLU A 35 2.71 -10.46 -0.31
N ARG A 36 2.47 -11.75 -0.01
CA ARG A 36 3.53 -12.75 -0.04
C ARG A 36 4.04 -13.00 -1.45
N ASP A 37 3.16 -13.00 -2.44
CA ASP A 37 3.52 -13.24 -3.83
C ASP A 37 4.36 -12.09 -4.39
N PHE A 38 4.01 -10.83 -4.11
CA PHE A 38 4.84 -9.68 -4.50
C PHE A 38 6.22 -9.69 -3.82
N LEU A 39 6.28 -10.10 -2.55
CA LEU A 39 7.56 -10.28 -1.86
C LEU A 39 8.41 -11.37 -2.53
N ASN A 40 7.81 -12.51 -2.88
CA ASN A 40 8.51 -13.61 -3.53
C ASN A 40 8.90 -13.30 -4.99
N LEU A 41 8.13 -12.47 -5.71
CA LEU A 41 8.34 -12.19 -7.14
C LEU A 41 9.52 -11.26 -7.40
N GLY A 42 9.90 -10.39 -6.46
CA GLY A 42 11.02 -9.49 -6.71
C GLY A 42 11.18 -8.31 -5.76
N ALA A 43 10.57 -8.31 -4.58
CA ALA A 43 10.87 -7.29 -3.59
C ALA A 43 12.36 -7.37 -3.20
N ASN A 44 13.04 -6.23 -3.25
CA ASN A 44 14.46 -6.08 -2.94
C ASN A 44 14.75 -4.60 -2.61
N ASP A 45 16.01 -4.24 -2.39
CA ASP A 45 16.39 -2.88 -2.02
C ASP A 45 15.99 -1.81 -3.06
N ASP A 46 15.92 -2.18 -4.33
CA ASP A 46 15.46 -1.31 -5.42
C ASP A 46 13.93 -1.29 -5.58
N ILE A 47 13.21 -2.33 -5.14
CA ILE A 47 11.76 -2.46 -5.33
C ILE A 47 11.07 -2.51 -3.96
N ALA A 48 10.55 -1.36 -3.52
CA ALA A 48 9.78 -1.25 -2.30
C ALA A 48 8.28 -1.48 -2.55
N ILE A 49 7.69 -2.36 -1.73
CA ILE A 49 6.26 -2.67 -1.73
C ILE A 49 5.60 -1.94 -0.55
N PHE A 50 4.50 -1.25 -0.81
CA PHE A 50 3.66 -0.61 0.21
C PHE A 50 2.24 -1.12 0.09
N VAL A 51 1.65 -1.56 1.20
CA VAL A 51 0.34 -2.23 1.17
C VAL A 51 -0.70 -1.40 1.90
N ALA A 52 -1.87 -1.24 1.30
CA ALA A 52 -3.08 -0.77 1.93
C ALA A 52 -4.15 -1.85 1.81
N ARG A 53 -4.84 -2.12 2.92
CA ARG A 53 -5.94 -3.10 2.95
C ARG A 53 -7.28 -2.42 2.68
N VAL A 54 -8.04 -3.02 1.78
CA VAL A 54 -9.39 -2.59 1.40
C VAL A 54 -10.40 -3.42 2.19
N PRO A 55 -11.22 -2.81 3.06
CA PRO A 55 -12.37 -3.49 3.64
C PRO A 55 -13.28 -4.10 2.56
N ASN A 56 -13.68 -5.36 2.74
CA ASN A 56 -14.55 -6.07 1.82
C ASN A 56 -15.48 -7.03 2.57
N ASP A 57 -16.56 -7.44 1.91
CA ASP A 57 -17.43 -8.49 2.43
C ASP A 57 -16.81 -9.88 2.20
N ASP A 58 -17.17 -10.85 3.05
CA ASP A 58 -16.75 -12.24 2.90
C ASP A 58 -17.46 -12.92 1.72
N LEU A 59 -18.66 -12.47 1.37
CA LEU A 59 -19.41 -12.94 0.22
C LEU A 59 -19.08 -12.10 -1.02
N CYS A 60 -18.68 -12.79 -2.09
CA CYS A 60 -18.42 -12.18 -3.40
C CYS A 60 -19.72 -12.18 -4.25
N SER A 61 -20.49 -11.10 -4.19
CA SER A 61 -21.66 -10.85 -5.05
C SER A 61 -21.49 -9.53 -5.80
N VAL A 62 -22.29 -9.30 -6.84
CA VAL A 62 -22.23 -8.03 -7.61
C VAL A 62 -22.52 -6.84 -6.70
N GLU A 63 -23.46 -6.98 -5.78
CA GLU A 63 -23.86 -5.94 -4.84
C GLU A 63 -22.73 -5.64 -3.84
N THR A 64 -22.11 -6.67 -3.25
CA THR A 64 -21.03 -6.47 -2.28
C THR A 64 -19.77 -5.93 -2.94
N LEU A 65 -19.44 -6.37 -4.16
CA LEU A 65 -18.30 -5.85 -4.91
C LEU A 65 -18.49 -4.37 -5.29
N LYS A 66 -19.69 -3.96 -5.72
CA LYS A 66 -19.99 -2.54 -5.99
C LYS A 66 -19.90 -1.68 -4.73
N ALA A 67 -20.32 -2.23 -3.59
CA ALA A 67 -20.23 -1.53 -2.32
C ALA A 67 -18.79 -1.22 -1.87
N MET A 68 -17.78 -1.89 -2.44
CA MET A 68 -16.37 -1.66 -2.12
C MET A 68 -15.76 -0.41 -2.77
N GLU A 69 -16.37 0.15 -3.82
CA GLU A 69 -15.84 1.30 -4.57
C GLU A 69 -15.36 2.48 -3.68
N PRO A 70 -16.14 2.98 -2.71
CA PRO A 70 -15.68 4.05 -1.82
C PRO A 70 -14.50 3.62 -0.93
N GLU A 71 -14.44 2.34 -0.54
CA GLU A 71 -13.37 1.81 0.30
C GLU A 71 -12.05 1.70 -0.45
N LEU A 72 -12.09 1.44 -1.77
CA LEU A 72 -10.88 1.46 -2.62
C LEU A 72 -10.23 2.84 -2.60
N THR A 73 -11.01 3.90 -2.77
CA THR A 73 -10.49 5.27 -2.75
C THR A 73 -9.89 5.63 -1.40
N LYS A 74 -10.56 5.25 -0.30
CA LYS A 74 -10.06 5.48 1.06
C LYS A 74 -8.74 4.74 1.31
N ALA A 75 -8.68 3.46 0.95
CA ALA A 75 -7.47 2.65 1.11
C ALA A 75 -6.32 3.20 0.27
N ALA A 76 -6.56 3.56 -0.99
CA ALA A 76 -5.55 4.12 -1.87
C ALA A 76 -4.94 5.42 -1.33
N ALA A 77 -5.75 6.28 -0.71
CA ALA A 77 -5.27 7.51 -0.08
C ALA A 77 -4.27 7.29 1.07
N THR A 78 -4.21 6.07 1.63
CA THR A 78 -3.27 5.72 2.70
C THR A 78 -1.90 5.27 2.19
N LEU A 79 -1.76 4.98 0.89
CA LEU A 79 -0.49 4.56 0.31
C LEU A 79 0.50 5.74 0.29
N ILE A 80 1.44 5.73 1.24
CA ILE A 80 2.57 6.67 1.37
C ILE A 80 2.24 8.13 1.01
N PRO A 81 1.29 8.76 1.72
CA PRO A 81 0.80 10.10 1.39
C PRO A 81 1.94 11.13 1.33
N GLY A 82 1.89 11.99 0.31
CA GLY A 82 2.92 13.00 0.06
C GLY A 82 4.22 12.45 -0.53
N SER A 83 4.31 11.14 -0.80
CA SER A 83 5.45 10.49 -1.43
C SER A 83 5.12 10.00 -2.84
N ARG A 84 6.17 9.69 -3.60
CA ARG A 84 6.06 9.11 -4.95
C ARG A 84 5.65 7.64 -4.89
N LEU A 85 4.66 7.26 -5.69
CA LEU A 85 4.38 5.89 -6.14
C LEU A 85 4.68 5.79 -7.63
N ASP A 86 5.32 4.71 -8.08
CA ASP A 86 5.58 4.47 -9.50
C ASP A 86 4.49 3.61 -10.14
N ALA A 87 3.88 2.72 -9.36
CA ALA A 87 2.77 1.88 -9.80
C ALA A 87 1.83 1.57 -8.63
N ALA A 88 0.58 1.24 -8.97
CA ALA A 88 -0.39 0.68 -8.05
C ALA A 88 -0.98 -0.60 -8.65
N ALA A 89 -1.17 -1.63 -7.83
CA ALA A 89 -1.82 -2.88 -8.20
C ALA A 89 -3.03 -3.12 -7.29
N TYR A 90 -4.17 -3.42 -7.91
CA TYR A 90 -5.38 -3.82 -7.21
C TYR A 90 -5.59 -5.32 -7.35
N SER A 91 -5.61 -6.04 -6.24
CA SER A 91 -5.64 -7.50 -6.22
C SER A 91 -7.05 -8.07 -6.05
N CYS A 92 -8.00 -7.62 -6.88
CA CYS A 92 -9.31 -8.26 -6.98
C CYS A 92 -9.79 -8.30 -8.43
N THR A 93 -9.69 -9.48 -9.04
CA THR A 93 -10.19 -9.71 -10.41
C THR A 93 -11.70 -9.50 -10.49
N SER A 94 -12.47 -10.03 -9.54
CA SER A 94 -13.94 -9.90 -9.53
C SER A 94 -14.39 -8.45 -9.35
N GLY A 95 -13.73 -7.69 -8.49
CA GLY A 95 -14.02 -6.26 -8.28
C GLY A 95 -13.66 -5.37 -9.47
N THR A 96 -12.86 -5.87 -10.42
CA THR A 96 -12.47 -5.13 -11.63
C THR A 96 -13.55 -5.14 -12.72
N VAL A 97 -14.51 -6.07 -12.66
CA VAL A 97 -15.48 -6.31 -13.74
C VAL A 97 -16.90 -5.83 -13.44
N VAL A 98 -17.13 -5.22 -12.27
CA VAL A 98 -18.47 -4.80 -11.79
C VAL A 98 -18.71 -3.30 -11.84
#